data_AF-I1RIP3-F1
#
_entry.id   AF-I1RIP3-F1
#
_cell.length_a   1.000
_cell.length_b   1.000
_cell.length_c   1.000
_cell.angle_alpha   90.00
_cell.angle_beta   90.00
_cell.angle_gamma   90.00
#
_symmetry.space_group_name_H-M   'P 1'
#
loop_
_entity.id
_entity.type
_entity.pdbx_description
1 polymer ?
#
loop_
_entity_poly.entity_id
_entity_poly.type
_entity_poly.pdbx_seq_one_letter_code
_entity_poly.pdbx_strand_id
1 'polypeptide(L)'
;MASNPFIVSWWPLALADPALFHVSIQTASLDEERRAQRGFPVSELLMADSVSLIRNKIGSGLLAIQDETLNSVVTLAAIEHGKGNIDASRAHIDGAKRIVGIRGGLDQVKQASPLTARMIAWVSLLVTGSPQYPTQNENGMGDGVSPTLQWLLSSSFLDTPDPVVQALDLQPEIAEVFTRLRGILHQPDAPSLLGTELHDLTCFIVHKLLLMPSYTASPHSECLRCAMALYMLIIHGTTYYTHTELANNIVQLLKDHLQPLAGKTGSISFNSLQIWVLSVAIVSATDPTEIQWLTYAARIASNALGLQTWDHVVIHLKNILWLETERAEVFRHQWTSIFDVNAQ
;
A
#
# COMPACT_ATOMS: atom_id res chain seq x y z
N MET A 1 -18.16 -11.66 9.07
CA MET A 1 -18.38 -10.27 8.61
C MET A 1 -17.48 -9.37 9.43
N ALA A 2 -16.42 -8.81 8.84
CA ALA A 2 -15.63 -7.81 9.50
C ALA A 2 -16.46 -6.51 9.58
N SER A 3 -16.59 -5.93 10.78
CA SER A 3 -17.27 -4.64 10.95
C SER A 3 -16.43 -3.53 10.31
N ASN A 4 -17.08 -2.57 9.64
CA ASN A 4 -16.38 -1.46 8.97
C ASN A 4 -15.59 -0.62 10.01
N PRO A 5 -14.24 -0.58 9.95
CA PRO A 5 -13.41 0.19 10.89
C PRO A 5 -13.78 1.67 11.03
N PHE A 6 -14.40 2.28 10.02
CA PHE A 6 -14.91 3.65 10.12
C PHE A 6 -16.03 3.73 11.16
N ILE A 7 -16.99 2.81 11.11
CA ILE A 7 -18.15 2.80 12.01
C ILE A 7 -17.72 2.47 13.44
N VAL A 8 -16.82 1.49 13.60
CA VAL A 8 -16.47 0.97 14.93
C VAL A 8 -15.34 1.73 15.63
N SER A 9 -14.47 2.42 14.89
CA SER A 9 -13.29 3.08 15.47
C SER A 9 -13.25 4.58 15.19
N TRP A 10 -13.45 5.00 13.93
CA TRP A 10 -13.30 6.41 13.55
C TRP A 10 -14.48 7.28 13.97
N TRP A 11 -15.71 6.85 13.66
CA TRP A 11 -16.92 7.64 13.84
C TRP A 11 -17.20 8.04 15.30
N PRO A 12 -17.01 7.18 16.31
CA PRO A 12 -17.16 7.58 17.71
C PRO A 12 -16.20 8.72 18.11
N LEU A 13 -14.97 8.72 17.60
CA LEU A 13 -14.00 9.78 17.84
C LEU A 13 -14.38 11.07 17.12
N ALA A 14 -14.84 10.96 15.86
CA ALA A 14 -15.31 12.09 15.09
C ALA A 14 -16.48 12.79 15.79
N LEU A 15 -17.44 12.05 16.37
CA LEU A 15 -18.55 12.65 17.11
C LEU A 15 -18.12 13.35 18.42
N ALA A 16 -16.98 12.97 18.99
CA ALA A 16 -16.49 13.53 20.25
C ALA A 16 -15.62 14.79 20.07
N ASP A 17 -15.09 15.04 18.86
CA ASP A 17 -14.21 16.17 18.59
C ASP A 17 -14.71 17.00 17.39
N PRO A 18 -15.00 18.31 17.56
CA PRO A 18 -15.53 19.15 16.49
C PRO A 18 -14.61 19.23 15.26
N ALA A 19 -13.29 19.31 15.43
CA ALA A 19 -12.39 19.40 14.30
C ALA A 19 -12.41 18.09 13.49
N LEU A 20 -12.34 16.96 14.18
CA LEU A 20 -12.39 15.64 13.57
C LEU A 20 -13.75 15.34 12.91
N PHE A 21 -14.84 15.83 13.49
CA PHE A 21 -16.18 15.77 12.90
C PHE A 21 -16.22 16.49 11.55
N HIS A 22 -15.78 17.75 11.51
CA HIS A 22 -15.84 18.58 10.31
C HIS A 22 -14.99 18.02 9.17
N VAL A 23 -13.75 17.59 9.44
CA VAL A 23 -12.92 16.96 8.41
C VAL A 23 -13.50 15.63 7.92
N SER A 24 -14.21 14.89 8.78
CA SER A 24 -14.86 13.62 8.40
C SER A 24 -16.06 13.84 7.47
N ILE A 25 -16.82 14.91 7.66
CA ILE A 25 -17.89 15.30 6.72
C ILE A 25 -17.26 15.80 5.42
N GLN A 26 -16.16 16.54 5.53
CA GLN A 26 -15.46 17.09 4.38
C GLN A 26 -14.87 16.01 3.47
N THR A 27 -14.37 14.89 4.01
CA THR A 27 -13.94 13.74 3.17
C THR A 27 -15.10 13.10 2.42
N ALA A 28 -16.27 12.96 3.06
CA ALA A 28 -17.47 12.45 2.39
C ALA A 28 -17.94 13.39 1.27
N SER A 29 -17.96 14.69 1.55
CA SER A 29 -18.26 15.73 0.58
C SER A 29 -17.30 15.71 -0.61
N LEU A 30 -15.99 15.57 -0.36
CA LEU A 30 -14.98 15.46 -1.41
C LEU A 30 -15.18 14.23 -2.31
N ASP A 31 -15.49 13.05 -1.73
CA ASP A 31 -15.74 11.84 -2.51
C ASP A 31 -16.97 12.00 -3.42
N GLU A 32 -18.07 12.57 -2.91
CA GLU A 32 -19.26 12.87 -3.69
C GLU A 32 -18.95 13.87 -4.83
N GLU A 33 -18.25 14.96 -4.51
CA GLU A 33 -17.87 16.00 -5.48
C GLU A 33 -16.93 15.49 -6.56
N ARG A 34 -15.96 14.62 -6.21
CA ARG A 34 -15.08 13.95 -7.19
C ARG A 34 -15.87 13.09 -8.17
N ARG A 35 -16.88 12.36 -7.69
CA ARG A 35 -17.76 11.56 -8.56
C ARG A 35 -18.64 12.44 -9.44
N ALA A 36 -19.09 13.58 -8.93
CA ALA A 36 -19.91 14.53 -9.68
C ALA A 36 -19.12 15.28 -10.77
N GLN A 37 -17.79 15.42 -10.62
CA GLN A 37 -16.89 16.13 -11.54
C GLN A 37 -17.29 17.60 -11.78
N ARG A 38 -17.74 18.30 -10.72
CA ARG A 38 -18.24 19.69 -10.79
C ARG A 38 -17.41 20.69 -9.97
N GLY A 39 -16.18 20.34 -9.64
CA GLY A 39 -15.35 21.10 -8.69
C GLY A 39 -15.66 20.75 -7.23
N PHE A 40 -15.22 21.58 -6.28
CA PHE A 40 -15.24 21.28 -4.83
C PHE A 40 -15.89 22.35 -3.93
N PRO A 41 -17.00 23.01 -4.33
CA PRO A 41 -17.54 24.16 -3.58
C PRO A 41 -17.96 23.84 -2.13
N VAL A 42 -18.51 22.65 -1.86
CA VAL A 42 -18.93 22.23 -0.52
C VAL A 42 -17.70 21.88 0.32
N SER A 43 -16.76 21.12 -0.25
CA SER A 43 -15.51 20.80 0.44
C SER A 43 -14.64 22.04 0.70
N GLU A 44 -14.69 23.07 -0.13
CA GLU A 44 -14.03 24.36 0.12
C GLU A 44 -14.69 25.13 1.26
N LEU A 45 -16.03 25.16 1.32
CA LEU A 45 -16.76 25.77 2.42
C LEU A 45 -16.40 25.10 3.76
N LEU A 46 -16.46 23.77 3.81
CA LEU A 46 -16.11 22.98 5.00
C LEU A 46 -14.63 23.14 5.39
N MET A 47 -13.75 23.44 4.43
CA MET A 47 -12.32 23.64 4.71
C MET A 47 -12.10 24.84 5.65
N ALA A 48 -12.82 25.94 5.44
CA ALA A 48 -12.68 27.13 6.26
C ALA A 48 -12.99 26.83 7.73
N ASP A 49 -14.06 26.08 7.99
CA ASP A 49 -14.45 25.67 9.34
C ASP A 49 -13.44 24.69 9.95
N SER A 50 -13.05 23.65 9.22
CA SER A 50 -12.05 22.66 9.65
C SER A 50 -10.73 23.32 10.06
N VAL A 51 -10.20 24.22 9.22
CA VAL A 51 -8.93 24.93 9.48
C VAL A 51 -9.06 25.88 10.67
N SER A 52 -10.20 26.56 10.83
CA SER A 52 -10.46 27.42 11.98
C SER A 52 -10.43 26.63 13.30
N LEU A 53 -11.14 25.49 13.34
CA LEU A 53 -11.17 24.61 14.52
C LEU A 53 -9.77 24.07 14.86
N ILE A 54 -9.03 23.59 13.87
CA ILE A 54 -7.66 23.09 14.07
C ILE A 54 -6.73 24.21 14.54
N ARG A 55 -6.82 25.41 13.98
CA ARG A 55 -6.02 26.56 14.42
C ARG A 55 -6.26 26.89 15.89
N ASN A 56 -7.52 26.84 16.33
CA ASN A 56 -7.87 27.05 17.74
C ASN A 56 -7.28 25.95 18.63
N LYS A 57 -7.30 24.68 18.18
CA LYS A 57 -6.66 23.57 18.91
C LYS A 57 -5.14 23.76 19.00
N ILE A 58 -4.48 24.10 17.90
CA ILE A 58 -3.03 24.32 17.85
C ILE A 58 -2.60 25.51 18.72
N GLY A 59 -3.44 26.54 18.83
CA GLY A 59 -3.22 27.67 19.74
C GLY A 59 -3.22 27.28 21.23
N SER A 60 -3.75 26.10 21.58
CA SER A 60 -3.73 25.54 22.93
C SER A 60 -2.74 24.38 23.02
N GLY A 61 -1.65 24.53 23.78
CA GLY A 61 -0.56 23.56 23.81
C GLY A 61 -0.98 22.12 24.15
N LEU A 62 -1.99 21.93 25.01
CA LEU A 62 -2.50 20.60 25.36
C LEU A 62 -3.38 20.00 24.26
N LEU A 63 -4.21 20.81 23.59
CA LEU A 63 -5.09 20.33 22.52
C LEU A 63 -4.31 20.07 21.22
N ALA A 64 -3.21 20.79 21.01
CA ALA A 64 -2.36 20.67 19.83
C ALA A 64 -1.79 19.26 19.61
N ILE A 65 -1.57 18.52 20.70
CA ILE A 65 -0.91 17.20 20.67
C ILE A 65 -1.87 16.01 20.83
N GLN A 66 -3.18 16.27 20.87
CA GLN A 66 -4.19 15.20 20.96
C GLN A 66 -4.27 14.36 19.70
N ASP A 67 -4.76 13.13 19.85
CA ASP A 67 -4.99 12.18 18.76
C ASP A 67 -5.94 12.74 17.71
N GLU A 68 -7.02 13.40 18.15
CA GLU A 68 -8.02 13.99 17.26
C GLU A 68 -7.44 15.16 16.44
N THR A 69 -6.48 15.91 17.00
CA THR A 69 -5.78 16.97 16.26
C THR A 69 -4.89 16.37 15.17
N LEU A 70 -4.12 15.32 15.47
CA LEU A 70 -3.31 14.62 14.48
C LEU A 70 -4.17 14.00 13.37
N ASN A 71 -5.24 13.30 13.75
CA ASN A 71 -6.19 12.71 12.82
C ASN A 71 -6.83 13.78 11.94
N SER A 72 -7.15 14.96 12.49
CA SER A 72 -7.70 16.06 11.71
C SER A 72 -6.70 16.64 10.73
N VAL A 73 -5.46 16.90 11.16
CA VAL A 73 -4.39 17.45 10.31
C VAL A 73 -4.04 16.50 9.17
N VAL A 74 -3.92 15.20 9.44
CA VAL A 74 -3.58 14.24 8.38
C VAL A 74 -4.75 14.02 7.42
N THR A 75 -5.99 14.09 7.90
CA THR A 75 -7.18 14.04 7.05
C THR A 75 -7.25 15.26 6.12
N LEU A 76 -6.90 16.46 6.62
CA LEU A 76 -6.77 17.65 5.78
C LEU A 76 -5.70 17.47 4.69
N ALA A 77 -4.57 16.84 5.01
CA ALA A 77 -3.56 16.54 3.99
C ALA A 77 -4.14 15.70 2.85
N ALA A 78 -4.91 14.65 3.17
CA ALA A 78 -5.59 13.83 2.18
C ALA A 78 -6.65 14.60 1.37
N ILE A 79 -7.39 15.51 2.02
CA ILE A 79 -8.40 16.33 1.35
C ILE A 79 -7.74 17.28 0.34
N GLU A 80 -6.72 18.02 0.77
CA GLU A 80 -5.98 18.94 -0.10
C GLU A 80 -5.30 18.20 -1.25
N HIS A 81 -4.71 17.04 -0.96
CA HIS A 81 -4.16 16.15 -1.98
C HIS A 81 -5.22 15.73 -3.00
N GLY A 82 -6.39 15.30 -2.54
CA GLY A 82 -7.51 14.89 -3.39
C GLY A 82 -8.08 16.02 -4.27
N LYS A 83 -7.87 17.29 -3.88
CA LYS A 83 -8.19 18.48 -4.68
C LYS A 83 -7.07 18.89 -5.64
N GLY A 84 -5.90 18.26 -5.56
CA GLY A 84 -4.70 18.62 -6.34
C GLY A 84 -3.84 19.71 -5.69
N ASN A 85 -4.13 20.11 -4.45
CA ASN A 85 -3.38 21.14 -3.72
C ASN A 85 -2.16 20.52 -3.00
N ILE A 86 -1.15 20.12 -3.79
CA ILE A 86 0.01 19.36 -3.31
C ILE A 86 0.81 20.12 -2.24
N ASP A 87 0.98 21.44 -2.39
CA ASP A 87 1.75 22.24 -1.42
C ASP A 87 1.04 22.34 -0.07
N ALA A 88 -0.29 22.50 -0.07
CA ALA A 88 -1.08 22.52 1.16
C ALA A 88 -1.08 21.15 1.85
N SER A 89 -1.23 20.07 1.07
CA SER A 89 -1.09 18.69 1.56
C SER A 89 0.26 18.48 2.25
N ARG A 90 1.36 18.87 1.61
CA ARG A 90 2.71 18.77 2.18
C ARG A 90 2.86 19.56 3.47
N ALA A 91 2.34 20.80 3.52
CA ALA A 91 2.37 21.61 4.73
C ALA A 91 1.64 20.94 5.91
N HIS A 92 0.50 20.28 5.64
CA HIS A 92 -0.21 19.50 6.66
C HIS A 92 0.58 18.27 7.13
N ILE A 93 1.23 17.53 6.22
CA ILE A 93 2.12 16.42 6.58
C ILE A 93 3.29 16.90 7.45
N ASP A 94 3.93 18.01 7.09
CA ASP A 94 5.02 18.59 7.89
C ASP A 94 4.55 19.06 9.27
N GLY A 95 3.30 19.54 9.38
CA GLY A 95 2.66 19.84 10.65
C GLY A 95 2.43 18.59 11.50
N ALA A 96 1.86 17.54 10.90
CA ALA A 96 1.63 16.25 11.57
C ALA A 96 2.95 15.63 12.07
N LYS A 97 4.00 15.62 11.25
CA LYS A 97 5.33 15.13 11.63
C LYS A 97 5.91 15.86 12.84
N ARG A 98 5.74 17.18 12.91
CA ARG A 98 6.16 17.98 14.08
C ARG A 98 5.42 17.56 15.36
N ILE A 99 4.10 17.37 15.29
CA ILE A 99 3.30 16.94 16.45
C ILE A 99 3.70 15.52 16.88
N VAL A 100 3.94 14.60 15.94
CA VAL A 100 4.46 13.25 16.23
C VAL A 100 5.83 13.32 16.94
N GLY A 101 6.72 14.20 16.47
CA GLY A 101 8.03 14.43 17.10
C GLY A 101 7.90 14.93 18.54
N ILE A 102 6.98 15.87 18.81
CA ILE A 102 6.69 16.34 20.18
C ILE A 102 6.19 15.21 21.08
N ARG A 103 5.45 14.24 20.52
CA ARG A 103 4.96 13.06 21.23
C ARG A 103 6.00 11.95 21.40
N GLY A 104 7.23 12.16 20.94
CA GLY A 104 8.33 11.19 21.07
C GLY A 104 8.35 10.11 19.99
N GLY A 105 7.69 10.34 18.85
CA GLY A 105 7.73 9.41 17.71
C GLY A 105 6.44 8.66 17.44
N LEU A 106 6.40 7.98 16.29
CA LEU A 106 5.22 7.25 15.84
C LEU A 106 4.89 6.06 16.75
N ASP A 107 5.90 5.43 17.36
CA ASP A 107 5.70 4.34 18.31
C ASP A 107 4.97 4.80 19.58
N GLN A 108 5.37 5.94 20.13
CA GLN A 108 4.68 6.55 21.28
C GLN A 108 3.25 6.95 20.92
N VAL A 109 3.01 7.44 19.70
CA VAL A 109 1.65 7.67 19.20
C VAL A 109 0.87 6.37 19.10
N LYS A 110 1.49 5.27 18.64
CA LYS A 110 0.83 3.95 18.51
C LYS A 110 0.44 3.38 19.88
N GLN A 111 1.29 3.51 20.89
CA GLN A 111 1.01 3.07 22.25
C GLN A 111 -0.21 3.79 22.86
N ALA A 112 -0.37 5.09 22.55
CA ALA A 112 -1.53 5.87 22.98
C ALA A 112 -2.78 5.60 22.14
N SER A 113 -2.62 5.55 20.80
CA SER A 113 -3.72 5.39 19.85
C SER A 113 -3.22 4.68 18.57
N PRO A 114 -3.44 3.35 18.46
CA PRO A 114 -3.05 2.59 17.27
C PRO A 114 -3.72 3.11 16.00
N LEU A 115 -4.95 3.61 16.09
CA LEU A 115 -5.66 4.23 14.97
C LEU A 115 -4.93 5.47 14.47
N THR A 116 -4.51 6.36 15.37
CA THR A 116 -3.83 7.61 14.99
C THR A 116 -2.50 7.34 14.33
N ALA A 117 -1.68 6.44 14.91
CA ALA A 117 -0.41 6.05 14.30
C ALA A 117 -0.60 5.45 12.90
N ARG A 118 -1.63 4.60 12.73
CA ARG A 118 -2.00 4.01 11.45
C ARG A 118 -2.36 5.08 10.41
N MET A 119 -3.25 6.00 10.76
CA MET A 119 -3.69 7.07 9.86
C MET A 119 -2.54 7.98 9.46
N ILE A 120 -1.69 8.34 10.42
CA ILE A 120 -0.53 9.20 10.19
C ILE A 120 0.46 8.56 9.22
N ALA A 121 0.89 7.33 9.48
CA ALA A 121 1.84 6.65 8.61
C ALA A 121 1.26 6.41 7.21
N TRP A 122 0.03 5.92 7.14
CA TRP A 122 -0.60 5.53 5.89
C TRP A 122 -0.91 6.72 4.99
N VAL A 123 -1.59 7.75 5.51
CA VAL A 123 -1.94 8.92 4.71
C VAL A 123 -0.69 9.68 4.29
N SER A 124 0.31 9.84 5.17
CA SER A 124 1.56 10.50 4.82
C SER A 124 2.26 9.80 3.65
N LEU A 125 2.31 8.46 3.66
CA LEU A 125 2.84 7.69 2.55
C LEU A 125 2.07 7.94 1.25
N LEU A 126 0.75 7.85 1.29
CA LEU A 126 -0.10 7.95 0.09
C LEU A 126 -0.02 9.33 -0.56
N VAL A 127 -0.16 10.41 0.21
CA VAL A 127 -0.23 11.78 -0.35
C VAL A 127 1.12 12.32 -0.77
N THR A 128 2.21 11.80 -0.20
CA THR A 128 3.58 12.21 -0.60
C THR A 128 4.22 11.26 -1.60
N GLY A 129 3.58 10.12 -1.90
CA GLY A 129 4.12 9.08 -2.77
C GLY A 129 5.37 8.38 -2.24
N SER A 130 5.73 8.59 -0.96
CA SER A 130 6.96 8.04 -0.36
C SER A 130 6.87 7.92 1.16
N PRO A 131 7.55 6.94 1.80
CA PRO A 131 7.57 6.81 3.25
C PRO A 131 8.06 8.09 3.95
N GLN A 132 7.25 8.61 4.87
CA GLN A 132 7.60 9.79 5.68
C GLN A 132 8.14 9.47 7.07
N TYR A 133 8.09 8.19 7.44
CA TYR A 133 8.57 7.64 8.69
C TYR A 133 9.46 6.44 8.40
N PRO A 134 10.55 6.23 9.17
CA PRO A 134 11.37 5.03 9.04
C PRO A 134 10.58 3.80 9.50
N THR A 135 11.13 2.60 9.27
CA THR A 135 10.67 1.38 9.95
C THR A 135 11.54 1.10 11.16
N GLN A 136 10.95 0.60 12.23
CA GLN A 136 11.74 0.10 13.37
C GLN A 136 12.49 -1.18 13.01
N ASN A 137 13.56 -1.45 13.76
CA ASN A 137 14.20 -2.77 13.73
C ASN A 137 13.42 -3.78 14.59
N GLU A 138 13.83 -5.05 14.51
CA GLU A 138 13.14 -6.15 15.21
C GLU A 138 13.30 -6.13 16.72
N ASN A 139 14.29 -5.40 17.22
CA ASN A 139 14.53 -5.21 18.65
C ASN A 139 13.59 -4.15 19.26
N GLY A 140 12.65 -3.61 18.46
CA GLY A 140 11.74 -2.54 18.88
C GLY A 140 12.44 -1.19 19.06
N MET A 141 13.67 -1.03 18.54
CA MET A 141 14.35 0.26 18.57
C MET A 141 13.96 1.09 17.34
N GLY A 142 13.59 2.34 17.61
CA GLY A 142 13.25 3.35 16.60
C GLY A 142 11.90 4.01 16.89
N ASP A 143 11.64 5.13 16.22
CA ASP A 143 10.46 5.98 16.41
C ASP A 143 9.50 5.93 15.20
N GLY A 144 9.65 4.92 14.36
CA GLY A 144 8.95 4.75 13.08
C GLY A 144 7.80 3.74 13.09
N VAL A 145 7.48 3.20 11.91
CA VAL A 145 6.46 2.15 11.75
C VAL A 145 6.99 0.85 12.36
N SER A 146 6.30 0.34 13.37
CA SER A 146 6.69 -0.87 14.09
C SER A 146 6.35 -2.16 13.34
N PRO A 147 7.19 -3.21 13.44
CA PRO A 147 6.87 -4.51 12.88
C PRO A 147 5.62 -5.09 13.54
N THR A 148 4.86 -5.89 12.78
CA THR A 148 3.74 -6.64 13.34
C THR A 148 4.22 -7.90 14.06
N LEU A 149 3.37 -8.49 14.90
CA LEU A 149 3.67 -9.77 15.54
C LEU A 149 3.92 -10.87 14.49
N GLN A 150 3.11 -10.92 13.44
CA GLN A 150 3.27 -11.89 12.35
C GLN A 150 4.62 -11.71 11.64
N TRP A 151 5.06 -10.47 11.46
CA TRP A 151 6.41 -10.20 10.95
C TRP A 151 7.47 -10.73 11.91
N LEU A 152 7.42 -10.43 13.20
CA LEU A 152 8.42 -10.91 14.17
C LEU A 152 8.51 -12.46 14.22
N LEU A 153 7.36 -13.14 14.19
CA LEU A 153 7.29 -14.61 14.20
C LEU A 153 7.77 -15.26 12.90
N SER A 154 7.74 -14.53 11.78
CA SER A 154 8.15 -15.04 10.46
C SER A 154 9.66 -15.27 10.31
N SER A 155 10.47 -14.89 11.31
CA SER A 155 11.92 -15.17 11.33
C SER A 155 12.23 -16.66 11.20
N SER A 156 11.37 -17.52 11.75
CA SER A 156 11.46 -18.98 11.62
C SER A 156 11.41 -19.50 10.16
N PHE A 157 10.82 -18.74 9.23
CA PHE A 157 10.81 -19.12 7.82
C PHE A 157 12.16 -18.94 7.13
N LEU A 158 13.08 -18.18 7.72
CA LEU A 158 14.43 -17.98 7.19
C LEU A 158 15.34 -19.20 7.41
N ASP A 159 15.00 -20.08 8.36
CA ASP A 159 15.78 -21.27 8.68
C ASP A 159 15.72 -22.32 7.56
N THR A 160 14.69 -22.25 6.71
CA THR A 160 14.48 -23.18 5.61
C THR A 160 14.80 -22.49 4.29
N PRO A 161 15.77 -23.01 3.49
CA PRO A 161 16.13 -22.36 2.25
C PRO A 161 14.95 -22.31 1.26
N ASP A 162 14.63 -21.12 0.75
CA ASP A 162 13.56 -20.95 -0.24
C ASP A 162 14.09 -21.25 -1.67
N PRO A 163 13.49 -22.20 -2.41
CA PRO A 163 13.94 -22.57 -3.76
C PRO A 163 13.85 -21.44 -4.80
N VAL A 164 12.91 -20.50 -4.62
CA VAL A 164 12.76 -19.34 -5.51
C VAL A 164 13.92 -18.37 -5.25
N VAL A 165 14.25 -18.11 -3.99
CA VAL A 165 15.39 -17.27 -3.61
C VAL A 165 16.71 -17.84 -4.14
N GLN A 166 16.94 -19.14 -3.93
CA GLN A 166 18.15 -19.81 -4.42
C GLN A 166 18.31 -19.73 -5.94
N ALA A 167 17.19 -19.73 -6.67
CA ALA A 167 17.18 -19.72 -8.13
C ALA A 167 17.32 -18.31 -8.74
N LEU A 168 17.09 -17.23 -7.99
CA LEU A 168 16.89 -15.88 -8.55
C LEU A 168 18.00 -14.87 -8.26
N ASP A 169 19.11 -15.26 -7.62
CA ASP A 169 20.25 -14.37 -7.27
C ASP A 169 19.78 -13.00 -6.75
N LEU A 170 18.89 -13.06 -5.76
CA LEU A 170 18.25 -11.89 -5.17
C LEU A 170 19.20 -11.17 -4.21
N GLN A 171 19.04 -9.86 -4.11
CA GLN A 171 19.70 -9.07 -3.06
C GLN A 171 19.23 -9.56 -1.68
N PRO A 172 20.13 -9.71 -0.69
CA PRO A 172 19.82 -10.35 0.58
C PRO A 172 18.60 -9.75 1.30
N GLU A 173 18.48 -8.42 1.28
CA GLU A 173 17.37 -7.72 1.95
C GLU A 173 16.01 -8.00 1.27
N ILE A 174 16.02 -8.16 -0.06
CA ILE A 174 14.82 -8.51 -0.83
C ILE A 174 14.47 -9.98 -0.62
N ALA A 175 15.46 -10.86 -0.62
CA ALA A 175 15.29 -12.28 -0.33
C ALA A 175 14.68 -12.51 1.06
N GLU A 176 15.14 -11.77 2.07
CA GLU A 176 14.60 -11.85 3.43
C GLU A 176 13.13 -11.44 3.46
N VAL A 177 12.79 -10.26 2.89
CA VAL A 177 11.42 -9.77 2.90
C VAL A 177 10.49 -10.71 2.15
N PHE A 178 10.92 -11.20 0.98
CA PHE A 178 10.17 -12.15 0.18
C PHE A 178 9.90 -13.46 0.94
N THR A 179 10.94 -14.06 1.53
CA THR A 179 10.82 -15.34 2.25
C THR A 179 9.82 -15.24 3.40
N ARG A 180 9.90 -14.14 4.16
CA ARG A 180 9.02 -13.91 5.32
C ARG A 180 7.59 -13.64 4.90
N LEU A 181 7.37 -12.77 3.91
CA LEU A 181 6.03 -12.50 3.38
C LEU A 181 5.39 -13.76 2.81
N ARG A 182 6.16 -14.56 2.07
CA ARG A 182 5.70 -15.84 1.53
C ARG A 182 5.31 -16.80 2.63
N GLY A 183 6.16 -16.94 3.65
CA GLY A 183 5.88 -17.74 4.82
C GLY A 183 4.61 -17.31 5.55
N ILE A 184 4.38 -16.00 5.72
CA ILE A 184 3.17 -15.45 6.34
C ILE A 184 1.92 -15.72 5.48
N LEU A 185 1.96 -15.37 4.19
CA LEU A 185 0.78 -15.40 3.31
C LEU A 185 0.39 -16.79 2.83
N HIS A 186 1.30 -17.77 2.89
CA HIS A 186 1.04 -19.16 2.52
C HIS A 186 0.62 -20.06 3.70
N GLN A 187 0.56 -19.52 4.93
CA GLN A 187 0.02 -20.32 6.03
C GLN A 187 -1.46 -20.65 5.82
N PRO A 188 -1.94 -21.81 6.32
CA PRO A 188 -3.36 -22.17 6.23
C PRO A 188 -4.32 -21.15 6.87
N ASP A 189 -3.86 -20.44 7.90
CA ASP A 189 -4.58 -19.39 8.62
C ASP A 189 -4.35 -17.99 8.03
N ALA A 190 -3.51 -17.82 7.00
CA ALA A 190 -3.28 -16.52 6.37
C ALA A 190 -4.57 -15.79 5.94
N PRO A 191 -5.63 -16.48 5.44
CA PRO A 191 -6.90 -15.82 5.12
C PRO A 191 -7.60 -15.16 6.33
N SER A 192 -7.21 -15.46 7.57
CA SER A 192 -7.74 -14.79 8.76
C SER A 192 -7.07 -13.43 9.04
N LEU A 193 -6.00 -13.06 8.32
CA LEU A 193 -5.42 -11.71 8.37
C LEU A 193 -6.41 -10.70 7.77
N LEU A 194 -7.26 -10.14 8.63
CA LEU A 194 -8.33 -9.24 8.22
C LEU A 194 -8.22 -7.88 8.92
N GLY A 195 -8.80 -6.87 8.27
CA GLY A 195 -8.96 -5.54 8.86
C GLY A 195 -7.64 -4.87 9.23
N THR A 196 -7.46 -4.59 10.53
CA THR A 196 -6.32 -3.81 11.04
C THR A 196 -5.00 -4.57 11.01
N GLU A 197 -5.00 -5.90 11.14
CA GLU A 197 -3.75 -6.68 11.10
C GLU A 197 -3.12 -6.67 9.71
N LEU A 198 -3.94 -6.90 8.67
CA LEU A 198 -3.50 -6.77 7.28
C LEU A 198 -3.06 -5.34 6.96
N HIS A 199 -3.77 -4.33 7.50
CA HIS A 199 -3.35 -2.94 7.37
C HIS A 199 -1.97 -2.71 7.99
N ASP A 200 -1.76 -3.13 9.23
CA ASP A 200 -0.50 -2.88 9.95
C ASP A 200 0.67 -3.60 9.26
N LEU A 201 0.45 -4.84 8.78
CA LEU A 201 1.44 -5.57 7.99
C LEU A 201 1.73 -4.86 6.67
N THR A 202 0.69 -4.47 5.92
CA THR A 202 0.84 -3.74 4.65
C THR A 202 1.59 -2.43 4.86
N CYS A 203 1.22 -1.66 5.88
CA CYS A 203 1.86 -0.39 6.23
C CYS A 203 3.36 -0.60 6.49
N PHE A 204 3.72 -1.55 7.35
CA PHE A 204 5.11 -1.86 7.66
C PHE A 204 5.91 -2.30 6.41
N ILE A 205 5.36 -3.22 5.62
CA ILE A 205 6.04 -3.81 4.46
C ILE A 205 6.25 -2.80 3.35
N VAL A 206 5.22 -2.02 3.01
CA VAL A 206 5.33 -0.99 1.97
C VAL A 206 6.33 0.09 2.39
N HIS A 207 6.33 0.51 3.67
CA HIS A 207 7.35 1.43 4.17
C HIS A 207 8.75 0.82 4.06
N LYS A 208 8.94 -0.43 4.50
CA LYS A 208 10.24 -1.12 4.44
C LYS A 208 10.77 -1.22 3.00
N LEU A 209 9.94 -1.65 2.05
CA LEU A 209 10.33 -1.85 0.65
C LEU A 209 10.61 -0.54 -0.09
N LEU A 210 9.88 0.53 0.22
CA LEU A 210 10.05 1.83 -0.44
C LEU A 210 11.17 2.67 0.19
N LEU A 211 11.61 2.36 1.41
CA LEU A 211 12.81 2.95 2.02
C LEU A 211 14.12 2.32 1.52
N MET A 212 14.06 1.11 0.95
CA MET A 212 15.22 0.46 0.36
C MET A 212 15.70 1.20 -0.90
N PRO A 213 17.02 1.19 -1.19
CA PRO A 213 17.54 1.73 -2.43
C PRO A 213 17.01 0.95 -3.65
N SER A 214 17.05 1.58 -4.82
CA SER A 214 16.76 0.88 -6.08
C SER A 214 17.91 -0.06 -6.44
N TYR A 215 17.59 -1.29 -6.84
CA TYR A 215 18.55 -2.32 -7.20
C TYR A 215 18.71 -2.44 -8.72
N THR A 216 19.15 -1.36 -9.38
CA THR A 216 19.28 -1.28 -10.85
C THR A 216 20.19 -2.37 -11.45
N ALA A 217 21.18 -2.85 -10.69
CA ALA A 217 22.07 -3.93 -11.09
C ALA A 217 21.45 -5.35 -10.93
N SER A 218 20.30 -5.48 -10.26
CA SER A 218 19.58 -6.74 -10.07
C SER A 218 18.10 -6.57 -10.46
N PRO A 219 17.76 -6.68 -11.76
CA PRO A 219 16.39 -6.49 -12.24
C PRO A 219 15.36 -7.40 -11.55
N HIS A 220 15.74 -8.64 -11.18
CA HIS A 220 14.86 -9.54 -10.44
C HIS A 220 14.52 -8.99 -9.05
N SER A 221 15.51 -8.49 -8.32
CA SER A 221 15.32 -7.90 -6.99
C SER A 221 14.46 -6.65 -7.07
N GLU A 222 14.71 -5.78 -8.04
CA GLU A 222 13.93 -4.56 -8.20
C GLU A 222 12.48 -4.83 -8.63
N CYS A 223 12.28 -5.76 -9.56
CA CYS A 223 10.94 -6.20 -9.95
C CYS A 223 10.19 -6.79 -8.76
N LEU A 224 10.83 -7.64 -7.97
CA LEU A 224 10.23 -8.26 -6.80
C LEU A 224 9.94 -7.23 -5.70
N ARG A 225 10.84 -6.27 -5.46
CA ARG A 225 10.63 -5.16 -4.51
C ARG A 225 9.37 -4.35 -4.86
N CYS A 226 9.27 -3.91 -6.12
CA CYS A 226 8.13 -3.13 -6.60
C CYS A 226 6.83 -3.95 -6.59
N ALA A 227 6.88 -5.17 -7.11
CA ALA A 227 5.70 -6.03 -7.19
C ALA A 227 5.23 -6.50 -5.80
N MET A 228 6.10 -6.73 -4.81
CA MET A 228 5.67 -6.99 -3.43
C MET A 228 4.96 -5.79 -2.82
N ALA A 229 5.46 -4.57 -3.03
CA ALA A 229 4.78 -3.37 -2.55
C ALA A 229 3.39 -3.21 -3.19
N LEU A 230 3.29 -3.37 -4.51
CA LEU A 230 2.02 -3.37 -5.24
C LEU A 230 1.08 -4.48 -4.77
N TYR A 231 1.59 -5.69 -4.58
CA TYR A 231 0.79 -6.83 -4.13
C TYR A 231 0.19 -6.60 -2.74
N MET A 232 0.97 -6.05 -1.80
CA MET A 232 0.46 -5.66 -0.49
C MET A 232 -0.63 -4.58 -0.59
N LEU A 233 -0.46 -3.58 -1.47
CA LEU A 233 -1.49 -2.58 -1.76
C LEU A 233 -2.74 -3.18 -2.38
N ILE A 234 -2.60 -4.19 -3.24
CA ILE A 234 -3.73 -4.91 -3.83
C ILE A 234 -4.47 -5.68 -2.75
N ILE A 235 -3.83 -6.55 -1.98
CA ILE A 235 -4.55 -7.42 -1.01
C ILE A 235 -5.22 -6.61 0.11
N HIS A 236 -4.61 -5.50 0.51
CA HIS A 236 -5.17 -4.56 1.48
C HIS A 236 -6.35 -3.77 0.90
N GLY A 237 -6.08 -3.13 -0.25
CA GLY A 237 -6.89 -2.16 -0.99
C GLY A 237 -7.62 -1.06 -0.23
N THR A 238 -8.62 -0.49 -0.90
CA THR A 238 -8.92 0.94 -0.75
C THR A 238 -10.09 1.23 0.18
N THR A 239 -10.17 0.57 1.35
CA THR A 239 -11.31 0.74 2.27
C THR A 239 -11.52 2.21 2.69
N TYR A 240 -10.46 3.03 2.70
CA TYR A 240 -10.50 4.43 3.14
C TYR A 240 -9.87 5.42 2.17
N TYR A 241 -8.73 5.05 1.60
CA TYR A 241 -7.97 5.91 0.71
C TYR A 241 -7.59 5.13 -0.54
N THR A 242 -7.61 5.81 -1.67
CA THR A 242 -7.12 5.23 -2.92
C THR A 242 -5.60 5.05 -2.84
N HIS A 243 -5.11 3.95 -3.42
CA HIS A 243 -3.68 3.71 -3.61
C HIS A 243 -3.21 4.10 -5.01
N THR A 244 -4.12 4.57 -5.89
CA THR A 244 -3.91 4.69 -7.33
C THR A 244 -2.62 5.43 -7.69
N GLU A 245 -2.38 6.60 -7.10
CA GLU A 245 -1.21 7.42 -7.46
C GLU A 245 0.10 6.75 -7.02
N LEU A 246 0.17 6.23 -5.80
CA LEU A 246 1.32 5.48 -5.31
C LEU A 246 1.55 4.23 -6.17
N ALA A 247 0.50 3.48 -6.47
CA ALA A 247 0.57 2.28 -7.31
C ALA A 247 1.07 2.61 -8.72
N ASN A 248 0.54 3.65 -9.36
CA ASN A 248 1.00 4.09 -10.68
C ASN A 248 2.49 4.47 -10.68
N ASN A 249 2.96 5.19 -9.66
CA ASN A 249 4.39 5.54 -9.54
C ASN A 249 5.27 4.28 -9.43
N ILE A 250 4.83 3.28 -8.66
CA ILE A 250 5.57 2.02 -8.52
C ILE A 250 5.50 1.19 -9.81
N VAL A 251 4.36 1.18 -10.53
CA VAL A 251 4.21 0.49 -11.83
C VAL A 251 5.17 1.09 -12.87
N GLN A 252 5.30 2.41 -12.92
CA GLN A 252 6.25 3.07 -13.82
C GLN A 252 7.69 2.63 -13.54
N LEU A 253 8.10 2.66 -12.27
CA LEU A 253 9.43 2.19 -11.87
C LEU A 253 9.65 0.69 -12.19
N LEU A 254 8.61 -0.13 -11.98
CA LEU A 254 8.65 -1.56 -12.25
C LEU A 254 8.85 -1.85 -13.74
N LYS A 255 8.16 -1.11 -14.62
CA LYS A 255 8.21 -1.34 -16.07
C LYS A 255 9.62 -1.21 -16.64
N ASP A 256 10.38 -0.20 -16.21
CA ASP A 256 11.76 0.03 -16.66
C ASP A 256 12.65 -1.20 -16.37
N HIS A 257 12.41 -1.89 -15.26
CA HIS A 257 13.15 -3.08 -14.84
C HIS A 257 12.58 -4.38 -15.38
N LEU A 258 11.28 -4.40 -15.71
CA LEU A 258 10.59 -5.57 -16.27
C LEU A 258 10.87 -5.73 -17.77
N GLN A 259 11.05 -4.64 -18.51
CA GLN A 259 11.26 -4.67 -19.96
C GLN A 259 12.46 -5.56 -20.39
N PRO A 260 13.64 -5.53 -19.72
CA PRO A 260 14.74 -6.45 -20.02
C PRO A 260 14.42 -7.92 -19.73
N LEU A 261 13.42 -8.21 -18.90
CA LEU A 261 13.04 -9.57 -18.49
C LEU A 261 11.88 -10.11 -19.32
N ALA A 262 11.02 -9.24 -19.87
CA ALA A 262 9.82 -9.61 -20.59
C ALA A 262 10.09 -10.51 -21.82
N GLY A 263 9.32 -11.60 -21.94
CA GLY A 263 9.40 -12.54 -23.06
C GLY A 263 10.59 -13.50 -23.03
N LYS A 264 11.49 -13.39 -22.04
CA LYS A 264 12.52 -14.40 -21.78
C LYS A 264 11.91 -15.58 -21.02
N THR A 265 12.42 -16.77 -21.28
CA THR A 265 12.13 -17.98 -20.52
C THR A 265 13.40 -18.48 -19.83
N GLY A 266 13.27 -19.03 -18.64
CA GLY A 266 14.39 -19.53 -17.84
C GLY A 266 13.96 -20.67 -16.90
N SER A 267 14.51 -20.67 -15.69
CA SER A 267 14.11 -21.60 -14.63
C SER A 267 12.62 -21.47 -14.30
N ILE A 268 12.04 -22.50 -13.67
CA ILE A 268 10.64 -22.47 -13.21
C ILE A 268 10.40 -21.27 -12.28
N SER A 269 11.36 -20.96 -11.41
CA SER A 269 11.31 -19.81 -10.51
C SER A 269 11.30 -18.48 -11.27
N PHE A 270 12.14 -18.35 -12.31
CA PHE A 270 12.17 -17.17 -13.16
C PHE A 270 10.86 -16.99 -13.95
N ASN A 271 10.35 -18.06 -14.55
CA ASN A 271 9.10 -18.03 -15.30
C ASN A 271 7.91 -17.67 -14.39
N SER A 272 7.88 -18.23 -13.18
CA SER A 272 6.84 -17.93 -12.19
C SER A 272 6.94 -16.48 -11.70
N LEU A 273 8.15 -15.96 -11.48
CA LEU A 273 8.37 -14.55 -11.14
C LEU A 273 7.83 -13.64 -12.24
N GLN A 274 8.16 -13.92 -13.50
CA GLN A 274 7.73 -13.09 -14.63
C GLN A 274 6.20 -13.01 -14.71
N ILE A 275 5.50 -14.16 -14.65
CA ILE A 275 4.03 -14.22 -14.65
C ILE A 275 3.45 -13.49 -13.44
N TRP A 276 4.03 -13.67 -12.25
CA TRP A 276 3.56 -13.03 -11.04
C TRP A 276 3.71 -11.50 -11.08
N VAL A 277 4.87 -11.00 -11.48
CA VAL A 277 5.14 -9.56 -11.61
C VAL A 277 4.20 -8.91 -12.63
N LEU A 278 4.00 -9.54 -13.80
CA LEU A 278 3.08 -9.04 -14.82
C LEU A 278 1.64 -9.00 -14.29
N SER A 279 1.21 -10.05 -13.58
CA SER A 279 -0.12 -10.11 -12.98
C SER A 279 -0.36 -8.97 -11.99
N VAL A 280 0.59 -8.73 -11.10
CA VAL A 280 0.51 -7.67 -10.10
C VAL A 280 0.53 -6.29 -10.75
N ALA A 281 1.40 -6.08 -11.75
CA ALA A 281 1.49 -4.83 -12.46
C ALA A 281 0.19 -4.49 -13.21
N ILE A 282 -0.41 -5.46 -13.91
CA ILE A 282 -1.66 -5.27 -14.66
C ILE A 282 -2.81 -4.88 -13.73
N VAL A 283 -2.94 -5.56 -12.59
CA VAL A 283 -3.99 -5.25 -11.61
C VAL A 283 -3.78 -3.88 -10.94
N SER A 284 -2.54 -3.40 -10.88
CA SER A 284 -2.20 -2.11 -10.26
C SER A 284 -2.28 -0.92 -11.21
N ALA A 285 -2.07 -1.14 -12.50
CA ALA A 285 -1.99 -0.08 -13.49
C ALA A 285 -3.36 0.54 -13.78
N THR A 286 -3.39 1.87 -13.91
CA THR A 286 -4.60 2.61 -14.34
C THR A 286 -4.40 3.40 -15.63
N ASP A 287 -3.15 3.61 -16.05
CA ASP A 287 -2.84 4.26 -17.32
C ASP A 287 -3.08 3.30 -18.50
N PRO A 288 -3.88 3.69 -19.51
CA PRO A 288 -4.19 2.82 -20.65
C PRO A 288 -2.97 2.36 -21.45
N THR A 289 -1.94 3.20 -21.58
CA THR A 289 -0.71 2.88 -22.32
C THR A 289 0.09 1.82 -21.57
N GLU A 290 0.17 1.97 -20.24
CA GLU A 290 0.79 0.98 -19.36
C GLU A 290 0.07 -0.36 -19.38
N ILE A 291 -1.25 -0.34 -19.24
CA ILE A 291 -2.08 -1.54 -19.29
C ILE A 291 -1.88 -2.27 -20.63
N GLN A 292 -1.86 -1.53 -21.75
CA GLN A 292 -1.67 -2.13 -23.07
C GLN A 292 -0.30 -2.83 -23.19
N TRP A 293 0.77 -2.19 -22.76
CA TRP A 293 2.11 -2.77 -22.80
C TRP A 293 2.23 -4.00 -21.88
N LEU A 294 1.73 -3.91 -20.65
CA LEU A 294 1.76 -5.01 -19.68
C LEU A 294 0.95 -6.22 -20.17
N THR A 295 -0.24 -5.96 -20.74
CA THR A 295 -1.10 -6.99 -21.35
C THR A 295 -0.38 -7.68 -22.50
N TYR A 296 0.30 -6.93 -23.37
CA TYR A 296 1.08 -7.50 -24.47
C TYR A 296 2.24 -8.35 -23.96
N ALA A 297 2.99 -7.88 -22.95
CA ALA A 297 4.06 -8.64 -22.33
C ALA A 297 3.56 -9.93 -21.66
N ALA A 298 2.40 -9.88 -21.00
CA ALA A 298 1.73 -11.05 -20.41
C ALA A 298 1.31 -12.08 -21.47
N ARG A 299 0.76 -11.64 -22.62
CA ARG A 299 0.44 -12.54 -23.75
C ARG A 299 1.69 -13.25 -24.29
N ILE A 300 2.80 -12.53 -24.45
CA ILE A 300 4.06 -13.14 -24.91
C ILE A 300 4.54 -14.18 -23.90
N ALA A 301 4.61 -13.82 -22.61
CA ALA A 301 5.07 -14.71 -21.57
C ALA A 301 4.18 -15.96 -21.43
N SER A 302 2.86 -15.80 -21.44
CA SER A 302 1.92 -16.92 -21.35
C SER A 302 2.03 -17.85 -22.55
N ASN A 303 2.17 -17.30 -23.77
CA ASN A 303 2.34 -18.11 -24.98
C ASN A 303 3.66 -18.89 -24.96
N ALA A 304 4.76 -18.25 -24.53
CA ALA A 304 6.07 -18.91 -24.41
C ALA A 304 6.06 -20.08 -23.40
N LEU A 305 5.22 -19.98 -22.37
CA LEU A 305 5.06 -21.00 -21.33
C LEU A 305 3.88 -21.97 -21.59
N GLY A 306 3.12 -21.77 -22.67
CA GLY A 306 1.95 -22.60 -23.00
C GLY A 306 0.78 -22.45 -22.03
N LEU A 307 0.65 -21.31 -21.33
CA LEU A 307 -0.45 -21.06 -20.38
C LEU A 307 -1.70 -20.65 -21.15
N GLN A 308 -2.78 -21.44 -20.98
CA GLN A 308 -4.04 -21.25 -21.71
C GLN A 308 -5.24 -20.94 -20.81
N THR A 309 -5.08 -21.09 -19.49
CA THR A 309 -6.20 -21.00 -18.55
C THR A 309 -5.75 -20.31 -17.26
N TRP A 310 -6.71 -19.78 -16.50
CA TRP A 310 -6.46 -19.26 -15.16
C TRP A 310 -5.74 -20.28 -14.26
N ASP A 311 -6.11 -21.55 -14.36
CA ASP A 311 -5.52 -22.60 -13.53
C ASP A 311 -4.02 -22.79 -13.80
N HIS A 312 -3.58 -22.61 -15.05
CA HIS A 312 -2.15 -22.58 -15.36
C HIS A 312 -1.45 -21.37 -14.73
N VAL A 313 -2.09 -20.20 -14.76
CA VAL A 313 -1.53 -18.95 -14.21
C VAL A 313 -1.42 -19.02 -12.69
N VAL A 314 -2.47 -19.47 -11.99
CA VAL A 314 -2.49 -19.46 -10.52
C VAL A 314 -1.41 -20.36 -9.91
N ILE A 315 -0.97 -21.40 -10.61
CA ILE A 315 0.18 -22.23 -10.22
C ILE A 315 1.44 -21.36 -10.11
N HIS A 316 1.69 -20.49 -11.11
CA HIS A 316 2.82 -19.57 -11.09
C HIS A 316 2.69 -18.52 -9.98
N LEU A 317 1.48 -18.00 -9.74
CA LEU A 317 1.26 -17.03 -8.66
C LEU A 317 1.53 -17.64 -7.28
N LYS A 318 1.04 -18.86 -7.05
CA LYS A 318 1.25 -19.62 -5.81
C LYS A 318 2.72 -19.99 -5.61
N ASN A 319 3.50 -20.19 -6.66
CA ASN A 319 4.93 -20.43 -6.53
C ASN A 319 5.67 -19.22 -5.95
N ILE A 320 5.22 -18.00 -6.22
CA ILE A 320 5.87 -16.76 -5.76
C ILE A 320 5.24 -16.25 -4.47
N LEU A 321 4.10 -15.56 -4.56
CA LEU A 321 3.40 -14.97 -3.41
C LEU A 321 1.91 -14.90 -3.72
N TRP A 322 1.08 -15.55 -2.91
CA TRP A 322 -0.36 -15.63 -3.19
C TRP A 322 -1.16 -15.74 -1.91
N LEU A 323 -2.26 -15.00 -1.82
CA LEU A 323 -3.20 -15.02 -0.72
C LEU A 323 -4.58 -15.16 -1.35
N GLU A 324 -5.25 -16.27 -1.06
CA GLU A 324 -6.59 -16.53 -1.59
C GLU A 324 -7.58 -15.59 -0.89
N THR A 325 -7.99 -14.54 -1.60
CA THR A 325 -8.94 -13.52 -1.12
C THR A 325 -9.98 -13.25 -2.20
N GLU A 326 -11.04 -12.51 -1.89
CA GLU A 326 -12.02 -12.05 -2.89
C GLU A 326 -11.38 -11.29 -4.07
N ARG A 327 -10.19 -10.71 -3.85
CA ARG A 327 -9.44 -9.99 -4.89
C ARG A 327 -8.76 -10.92 -5.91
N ALA A 328 -8.69 -12.22 -5.65
CA ALA A 328 -8.24 -13.21 -6.62
C ALA A 328 -9.06 -13.15 -7.92
N GLU A 329 -10.35 -12.81 -7.83
CA GLU A 329 -11.21 -12.67 -9.00
C GLU A 329 -10.79 -11.51 -9.91
N VAL A 330 -10.17 -10.45 -9.37
CA VAL A 330 -9.63 -9.35 -10.19
C VAL A 330 -8.49 -9.86 -11.07
N PHE A 331 -7.58 -10.66 -10.51
CA PHE A 331 -6.51 -11.30 -11.28
C PHE A 331 -7.08 -12.26 -12.34
N ARG A 332 -8.06 -13.09 -11.97
CA ARG A 332 -8.71 -14.01 -12.91
C ARG A 332 -9.37 -13.28 -14.08
N HIS A 333 -10.08 -12.18 -13.80
CA HIS A 333 -10.74 -11.38 -14.82
C HIS A 333 -9.73 -10.82 -15.83
N GLN A 334 -8.62 -10.25 -15.35
CA GLN A 334 -7.55 -9.73 -16.21
C GLN A 334 -6.96 -10.83 -17.09
N TRP A 335 -6.63 -12.00 -16.52
CA TRP A 335 -6.05 -13.11 -17.28
C TRP A 335 -7.03 -13.73 -18.28
N THR A 336 -8.33 -13.77 -17.97
CA THR A 336 -9.34 -14.22 -18.92
C THR A 336 -9.38 -13.31 -20.15
N SER A 337 -9.35 -11.99 -19.94
CA SER A 337 -9.27 -11.00 -21.03
C SER A 337 -7.96 -11.10 -21.84
N ILE A 338 -6.85 -11.45 -21.19
CA ILE A 338 -5.55 -11.67 -21.85
C ILE A 338 -5.63 -12.86 -22.82
N PHE A 339 -6.32 -13.94 -22.43
CA PHE A 339 -6.48 -15.15 -23.25
C PHE A 339 -7.51 -15.00 -24.38
N ASP A 340 -8.48 -14.09 -24.24
CA ASP A 340 -9.46 -13.83 -25.29
C ASP A 340 -8.80 -13.08 -26.47
N VAL A 341 -8.47 -13.85 -27.51
CA VAL A 341 -7.80 -13.39 -28.75
C VAL A 341 -8.58 -12.30 -29.50
N ASN A 342 -9.88 -12.14 -29.20
CA ASN A 342 -10.77 -11.15 -29.83
C ASN A 342 -10.95 -9.86 -29.02
N ALA A 343 -10.29 -9.70 -27.86
CA ALA A 343 -10.29 -8.47 -27.08
C ALA A 343 -9.14 -7.55 -27.54
N GLN A 344 -9.32 -6.91 -28.69
CA GLN A 344 -8.62 -5.69 -29.12
C GLN A 344 -9.58 -4.80 -29.92
#